data_AF-A0A921Z4M0-F1
#
_entry.id   AF-A0A921Z4M0-F1
#
_cell.length_a   1.000
_cell.length_b   1.000
_cell.length_c   1.000
_cell.angle_alpha   90.00
_cell.angle_beta   90.00
_cell.angle_gamma   90.00
#
_symmetry.space_group_name_H-M   'P 1'
#
loop_
_entity.id
_entity.type
_entity.pdbx_description
1 polymer ?
#
loop_
_entity_poly.entity_id
_entity_poly.type
_entity_poly.pdbx_seq_one_letter_code
_entity_poly.pdbx_strand_id
1 'polypeptide(L)'
;MLSTYHKYNKLAEDANVLIVPSCGFASIPAEIGLMYLEKHFAGLLKTVECYIRLDMPKKCQWGLGDHCLVHYGTWESLVHVLHKMPKTLELRKETLGDIIESEPPELKRSFLHRKDGNFWFPYPGPDTDVTNMSQKYLHEKKQRKHVYVKNYCLLPKLFHFLVIMGMYLYYYLSRFKCFRNQLWKHPKFYSLGFFSHKGPSEKNRKGTHYSFTLTGKGWDHNTQSDATPNKSLSVKVSGIDPGYETTALALGVAAITLLKEYPKMPKGGVVMPGAAFRETNIIDRLNNNGMKFEIL
;
A
#
# COMPACT_ATOMS: atom_id res chain seq x y z
N MET A 1 10.78 -2.29 5.56
CA MET A 1 9.93 -3.50 5.65
C MET A 1 10.72 -4.75 5.29
N LEU A 2 11.04 -5.05 4.02
CA LEU A 2 11.73 -6.33 3.66
C LEU A 2 13.05 -6.54 4.39
N SER A 3 13.91 -5.52 4.43
CA SER A 3 15.16 -5.58 5.20
C SER A 3 14.94 -5.75 6.70
N THR A 4 13.83 -5.24 7.25
CA THR A 4 13.47 -5.41 8.67
C THR A 4 13.07 -6.86 8.92
N TYR A 5 12.25 -7.43 8.03
CA TYR A 5 11.82 -8.83 8.10
C TYR A 5 13.02 -9.77 8.05
N HIS A 6 13.87 -9.67 7.02
CA HIS A 6 15.07 -10.51 6.88
C HIS A 6 16.02 -10.43 8.07
N LYS A 7 16.24 -9.22 8.60
CA LYS A 7 17.20 -9.03 9.68
C LYS A 7 16.67 -9.45 11.05
N TYR A 8 15.38 -9.25 11.31
CA TYR A 8 14.85 -9.31 12.67
C TYR A 8 13.72 -10.31 12.88
N ASN A 9 13.15 -10.94 11.85
CA ASN A 9 11.98 -11.82 12.04
C ASN A 9 12.27 -12.95 13.03
N LYS A 10 13.34 -13.72 12.82
CA LYS A 10 13.70 -14.84 13.69
C LYS A 10 14.09 -14.38 15.11
N LEU A 11 14.91 -13.33 15.21
CA LEU A 11 15.30 -12.74 16.50
C LEU A 11 14.08 -12.26 17.31
N ALA A 12 13.10 -11.66 16.63
CA ALA A 12 11.87 -11.18 17.24
C ALA A 12 10.95 -12.34 17.64
N GLU A 13 10.89 -13.43 16.86
CA GLU A 13 10.19 -14.66 17.25
C GLU A 13 10.83 -15.27 18.52
N ASP A 14 12.14 -15.44 18.54
CA ASP A 14 12.87 -16.06 19.66
C ASP A 14 12.78 -15.24 20.95
N ALA A 15 12.73 -13.90 20.84
CA ALA A 15 12.59 -12.99 21.96
C ALA A 15 11.12 -12.75 22.40
N ASN A 16 10.13 -13.36 21.74
CA ASN A 16 8.70 -13.03 21.93
C ASN A 16 8.40 -11.53 21.80
N VAL A 17 9.07 -10.87 20.84
CA VAL A 17 8.87 -9.45 20.51
C VAL A 17 8.10 -9.37 19.21
N LEU A 18 6.95 -8.69 19.23
CA LEU A 18 6.17 -8.42 18.01
C LEU A 18 6.60 -7.07 17.40
N ILE A 19 6.99 -7.10 16.13
CA ILE A 19 7.26 -5.91 15.32
C ILE A 19 6.19 -5.83 14.23
N VAL A 20 5.37 -4.79 14.26
CA VAL A 20 4.38 -4.50 13.21
C VAL A 20 4.82 -3.28 12.41
N PRO A 21 5.52 -3.45 11.27
CA PRO A 21 5.93 -2.33 10.43
C PRO A 21 4.78 -1.87 9.53
N SER A 22 5.01 -0.79 8.78
CA SER A 22 4.08 -0.31 7.74
C SER A 22 2.70 0.13 8.26
N CYS A 23 2.59 0.61 9.49
CA CYS A 23 1.34 1.09 10.09
C CYS A 23 0.90 2.51 9.63
N GLY A 24 1.23 2.91 8.40
CA GLY A 24 0.89 4.22 7.85
C GLY A 24 -0.07 4.13 6.65
N PHE A 25 -0.34 5.28 6.02
CA PHE A 25 -1.25 5.36 4.87
C PHE A 25 -0.85 4.46 3.69
N ALA A 26 0.44 4.30 3.42
CA ALA A 26 0.92 3.47 2.31
C ALA A 26 0.76 1.96 2.54
N SER A 27 -0.08 1.51 3.46
CA SER A 27 -0.36 0.07 3.63
C SER A 27 -1.68 -0.17 4.35
N ILE A 28 -1.99 0.61 5.40
CA ILE A 28 -3.18 0.37 6.24
C ILE A 28 -4.51 0.37 5.44
N PRO A 29 -4.78 1.31 4.52
CA PRO A 29 -6.02 1.29 3.74
C PRO A 29 -6.16 0.03 2.88
N ALA A 30 -5.08 -0.45 2.26
CA ALA A 30 -5.09 -1.68 1.47
C ALA A 30 -5.21 -2.94 2.35
N GLU A 31 -4.40 -3.05 3.40
CA GLU A 31 -4.36 -4.18 4.32
C GLU A 31 -5.67 -4.36 5.09
N ILE A 32 -6.12 -3.28 5.74
CA ILE A 32 -7.33 -3.30 6.55
C ILE A 32 -8.57 -3.28 5.67
N GLY A 33 -8.50 -2.67 4.48
CA GLY A 33 -9.53 -2.79 3.45
C GLY A 33 -9.72 -4.23 2.97
N LEU A 34 -8.63 -4.99 2.79
CA LEU A 34 -8.69 -6.41 2.49
C LEU A 34 -9.32 -7.21 3.63
N MET A 35 -8.94 -6.93 4.89
CA MET A 35 -9.57 -7.56 6.05
C MET A 35 -11.07 -7.29 6.10
N TYR A 36 -11.48 -6.04 5.83
CA TYR A 36 -12.89 -5.67 5.77
C TYR A 36 -13.62 -6.42 4.65
N LEU A 37 -13.05 -6.48 3.45
CA LEU A 37 -13.58 -7.26 2.34
C LEU A 37 -13.77 -8.74 2.72
N GLU A 38 -12.74 -9.37 3.28
CA GLU A 38 -12.79 -10.78 3.69
C GLU A 38 -13.84 -11.05 4.77
N LYS A 39 -13.99 -10.14 5.74
CA LYS A 39 -15.01 -10.24 6.80
C LYS A 39 -16.43 -10.25 6.23
N HIS A 40 -16.66 -9.53 5.14
CA HIS A 40 -17.98 -9.38 4.52
C HIS A 40 -18.20 -10.27 3.27
N PHE A 41 -17.16 -10.96 2.79
CA PHE A 41 -17.24 -11.78 1.56
C PHE A 41 -18.17 -12.99 1.71
N ALA A 42 -18.35 -13.54 2.92
CA ALA A 42 -19.18 -14.72 3.21
C ALA A 42 -18.93 -15.87 2.22
N GLY A 43 -17.67 -16.29 2.10
CA GLY A 43 -17.25 -17.31 1.15
C GLY A 43 -15.73 -17.46 1.14
N LEU A 44 -15.20 -18.11 0.09
CA LEU A 44 -13.76 -18.23 -0.14
C LEU A 44 -13.30 -17.15 -1.12
N LEU A 45 -12.60 -16.14 -0.62
CA LEU A 45 -11.98 -15.11 -1.45
C LEU A 45 -10.70 -15.65 -2.11
N LYS A 46 -10.48 -15.34 -3.40
CA LYS A 46 -9.31 -15.81 -4.16
C LYS A 46 -8.42 -14.66 -4.64
N THR A 47 -9.03 -13.68 -5.30
CA THR A 47 -8.32 -12.59 -5.98
C THR A 47 -8.95 -11.26 -5.64
N VAL A 48 -8.13 -10.22 -5.54
CA VAL A 48 -8.57 -8.85 -5.26
C VAL A 48 -7.83 -7.88 -6.16
N GLU A 49 -8.58 -7.04 -6.85
CA GLU A 49 -8.03 -5.85 -7.51
C GLU A 49 -8.35 -4.63 -6.64
N CYS A 50 -7.32 -3.88 -6.27
CA CYS A 50 -7.46 -2.65 -5.50
C CYS A 50 -7.10 -1.44 -6.36
N TYR A 51 -8.06 -0.53 -6.52
CA TYR A 51 -7.93 0.68 -7.33
C TYR A 51 -7.79 1.90 -6.42
N ILE A 52 -6.61 2.50 -6.44
CA ILE A 52 -6.20 3.62 -5.59
C ILE A 52 -6.38 4.93 -6.36
N ARG A 53 -7.26 5.79 -5.85
CA ARG A 53 -7.50 7.14 -6.38
C ARG A 53 -7.05 8.19 -5.39
N LEU A 54 -6.33 9.20 -5.90
CA LEU A 54 -5.96 10.42 -5.18
C LEU A 54 -6.59 11.61 -5.89
N ASP A 55 -7.56 12.24 -5.24
CA ASP A 55 -8.24 13.43 -5.75
C ASP A 55 -7.60 14.67 -5.14
N MET A 56 -6.77 15.33 -5.94
CA MET A 56 -5.97 16.49 -5.53
C MET A 56 -6.65 17.80 -5.96
N PRO A 57 -6.48 18.90 -5.21
CA PRO A 57 -7.01 20.21 -5.60
C PRO A 57 -6.58 20.60 -7.03
N LYS A 58 -7.47 21.20 -7.82
CA LYS A 58 -7.19 21.58 -9.23
C LYS A 58 -5.91 22.39 -9.40
N LYS A 59 -5.62 23.30 -8.46
CA LYS A 59 -4.39 24.11 -8.45
C LYS A 59 -3.12 23.28 -8.29
N CYS A 60 -3.19 22.07 -7.73
CA CYS A 60 -2.06 21.16 -7.57
C CYS A 60 -1.90 20.22 -8.77
N GLN A 61 -2.83 20.24 -9.74
CA GLN A 61 -2.77 19.41 -10.94
C GLN A 61 -1.90 20.01 -12.05
N TRP A 62 -1.56 21.30 -11.97
CA TRP A 62 -0.82 22.05 -12.99
C TRP A 62 0.22 22.96 -12.33
N GLY A 63 1.43 23.04 -12.88
CA GLY A 63 2.63 23.66 -12.27
C GLY A 63 2.67 25.20 -12.15
N LEU A 64 1.54 25.89 -11.94
CA LEU A 64 1.50 27.34 -11.60
C LEU A 64 0.99 27.63 -10.16
N GLY A 65 1.88 27.93 -9.20
CA GLY A 65 1.55 28.19 -7.78
C GLY A 65 2.17 27.25 -6.71
N ASP A 66 1.53 27.14 -5.54
CA ASP A 66 1.93 26.23 -4.45
C ASP A 66 1.34 24.82 -4.66
N HIS A 67 2.08 23.97 -5.38
CA HIS A 67 1.72 22.58 -5.72
C HIS A 67 2.27 21.55 -4.75
N CYS A 68 2.92 21.98 -3.67
CA CYS A 68 3.50 21.00 -2.78
C CYS A 68 2.38 20.13 -2.22
N LEU A 69 2.53 18.83 -2.39
CA LEU A 69 1.63 17.79 -1.86
C LEU A 69 2.36 16.92 -0.85
N VAL A 70 3.69 16.81 -0.98
CA VAL A 70 4.48 15.87 -0.22
C VAL A 70 5.72 16.54 0.34
N HIS A 71 6.06 16.21 1.58
CA HIS A 71 7.23 16.74 2.27
C HIS A 71 8.52 16.07 1.79
N TYR A 72 9.64 16.77 1.97
CA TYR A 72 10.98 16.30 1.61
C TYR A 72 11.31 14.91 2.14
N GLY A 73 10.86 14.54 3.35
CA GLY A 73 11.16 13.21 3.92
C GLY A 73 10.72 12.04 3.02
N THR A 74 9.59 12.17 2.33
CA THR A 74 9.14 11.16 1.36
C THR A 74 9.99 11.19 0.09
N TRP A 75 10.40 12.37 -0.35
CA TRP A 75 11.31 12.53 -1.48
C TRP A 75 12.67 11.88 -1.21
N GLU A 76 13.26 12.16 -0.04
CA GLU A 76 14.50 11.55 0.40
C GLU A 76 14.39 10.02 0.46
N SER A 77 13.28 9.52 0.99
CA SER A 77 12.97 8.08 1.00
C SER A 77 12.89 7.51 -0.41
N LEU A 78 12.25 8.20 -1.36
CA LEU A 78 12.19 7.80 -2.76
C LEU A 78 13.59 7.71 -3.39
N VAL A 79 14.46 8.70 -3.16
CA VAL A 79 15.85 8.67 -3.66
C VAL A 79 16.62 7.47 -3.08
N HIS A 80 16.40 7.13 -1.81
CA HIS A 80 16.98 5.92 -1.22
C HIS A 80 16.44 4.63 -1.86
N VAL A 81 15.14 4.57 -2.14
CA VAL A 81 14.51 3.43 -2.83
C VAL A 81 15.10 3.26 -4.23
N LEU A 82 15.22 4.33 -5.01
CA LEU A 82 15.81 4.29 -6.35
C LEU A 82 17.24 3.77 -6.33
N HIS A 83 18.07 4.30 -5.42
CA HIS A 83 19.46 3.89 -5.29
C HIS A 83 19.61 2.41 -4.84
N LYS A 84 18.74 1.94 -3.93
CA LYS A 84 18.80 0.60 -3.35
C LYS A 84 17.93 -0.42 -4.08
N MET A 85 17.29 -0.04 -5.18
CA MET A 85 16.30 -0.86 -5.89
C MET A 85 16.79 -2.29 -6.20
N PRO A 86 18.02 -2.52 -6.72
CA PRO A 86 18.46 -3.89 -7.01
C PRO A 86 18.42 -4.81 -5.78
N LYS A 87 18.91 -4.32 -4.64
CA LYS A 87 18.86 -5.05 -3.37
C LYS A 87 17.43 -5.25 -2.88
N THR A 88 16.55 -4.27 -3.06
CA THR A 88 15.14 -4.42 -2.72
C THR A 88 14.46 -5.51 -3.56
N LEU A 89 14.76 -5.59 -4.86
CA LEU A 89 14.22 -6.60 -5.76
C LEU A 89 14.74 -8.01 -5.42
N GLU A 90 16.00 -8.14 -5.03
CA GLU A 90 16.59 -9.38 -4.54
C GLU A 90 15.87 -9.88 -3.27
N LEU A 91 15.77 -9.04 -2.24
CA LEU A 91 15.04 -9.37 -1.01
C LEU A 91 13.57 -9.70 -1.28
N ARG A 92 12.94 -9.01 -2.24
CA ARG A 92 11.56 -9.28 -2.66
C ARG A 92 11.44 -10.67 -3.26
N LYS A 93 12.36 -11.05 -4.16
CA LYS A 93 12.38 -12.39 -4.78
C LYS A 93 12.59 -13.48 -3.73
N GLU A 94 13.54 -13.30 -2.81
CA GLU A 94 13.79 -14.27 -1.73
C GLU A 94 12.58 -14.42 -0.79
N THR A 95 11.84 -13.34 -0.53
CA THR A 95 10.71 -13.37 0.41
C THR A 95 9.42 -13.88 -0.24
N LEU A 96 9.16 -13.48 -1.49
CA LEU A 96 7.86 -13.56 -2.14
C LEU A 96 7.89 -14.23 -3.52
N GLY A 97 9.02 -14.80 -3.95
CA GLY A 97 9.20 -15.38 -5.28
C GLY A 97 8.07 -16.33 -5.69
N ASP A 98 7.84 -17.36 -4.88
CA ASP A 98 6.81 -18.38 -5.15
C ASP A 98 5.40 -17.78 -5.31
N ILE A 99 5.06 -16.78 -4.49
CA ILE A 99 3.75 -16.10 -4.52
C ILE A 99 3.59 -15.26 -5.80
N ILE A 100 4.66 -14.61 -6.23
CA ILE A 100 4.66 -13.79 -7.45
C ILE A 100 4.55 -14.71 -8.69
N GLU A 101 5.24 -15.85 -8.66
CA GLU A 101 5.21 -16.84 -9.74
C GLU A 101 3.84 -17.53 -9.86
N SER A 102 3.14 -17.71 -8.73
CA SER A 102 1.80 -18.31 -8.69
C SER A 102 0.66 -17.32 -8.95
N GLU A 103 0.93 -16.11 -9.46
CA GLU A 103 -0.11 -15.10 -9.73
C GLU A 103 -1.18 -15.64 -10.71
N PRO A 104 -2.47 -15.66 -10.31
CA PRO A 104 -3.55 -16.16 -11.15
C PRO A 104 -3.70 -15.37 -12.47
N PRO A 105 -3.93 -16.03 -13.62
CA PRO A 105 -4.09 -15.37 -14.92
C PRO A 105 -5.17 -14.29 -14.93
N GLU A 106 -6.23 -14.44 -14.14
CA GLU A 106 -7.34 -13.48 -14.05
C GLU A 106 -6.93 -12.11 -13.47
N LEU A 107 -5.79 -12.02 -12.78
CA LEU A 107 -5.20 -10.76 -12.29
C LEU A 107 -4.18 -10.16 -13.26
N LYS A 108 -3.85 -10.84 -14.35
CA LYS A 108 -2.97 -10.27 -15.37
C LYS A 108 -3.70 -9.17 -16.12
N ARG A 109 -3.06 -8.00 -16.19
CA ARG A 109 -3.54 -6.81 -16.91
C ARG A 109 -2.35 -6.23 -17.67
N SER A 110 -2.64 -5.56 -18.78
CA SER A 110 -1.67 -4.68 -19.43
C SER A 110 -1.16 -3.63 -18.44
N PHE A 111 0.12 -3.24 -18.57
CA PHE A 111 0.73 -2.22 -17.70
C PHE A 111 -0.10 -0.93 -17.65
N LEU A 112 -0.73 -0.58 -18.77
CA LEU A 112 -1.78 0.43 -18.82
C LEU A 112 -3.08 -0.24 -19.27
N HIS A 113 -4.14 -0.09 -18.50
CA HIS A 113 -5.47 -0.61 -18.86
C HIS A 113 -6.58 0.38 -18.51
N ARG A 114 -7.72 0.25 -19.18
CA ARG A 114 -8.90 1.08 -18.96
C ARG A 114 -9.93 0.33 -18.12
N LYS A 115 -10.46 0.98 -17.09
CA LYS A 115 -11.57 0.49 -16.26
C LYS A 115 -12.41 1.66 -15.77
N ASP A 116 -13.73 1.54 -15.84
CA ASP A 116 -14.70 2.56 -15.40
C ASP A 116 -14.39 3.96 -15.97
N GLY A 117 -14.10 4.02 -17.27
CA GLY A 117 -13.76 5.26 -17.98
C GLY A 117 -12.37 5.84 -17.67
N ASN A 118 -11.61 5.25 -16.75
CA ASN A 118 -10.31 5.74 -16.30
C ASN A 118 -9.15 4.86 -16.76
N PHE A 119 -7.94 5.43 -16.82
CA PHE A 119 -6.71 4.68 -17.08
C PHE A 119 -5.98 4.36 -15.78
N TRP A 120 -5.49 3.13 -15.68
CA TRP A 120 -4.88 2.58 -14.48
C TRP A 120 -3.57 1.89 -14.82
N PHE A 121 -2.61 1.99 -13.90
CA PHE A 121 -1.32 1.30 -13.99
C PHE A 121 -0.94 0.65 -12.66
N PRO A 122 -0.12 -0.41 -12.65
CA PRO A 122 0.34 -1.06 -11.44
C PRO A 122 0.95 -0.05 -10.46
N TYR A 123 0.45 -0.04 -9.23
CA TYR A 123 0.96 0.85 -8.21
C TYR A 123 2.40 0.45 -7.84
N PRO A 124 3.40 1.34 -7.98
CA PRO A 124 4.81 1.00 -7.83
C PRO A 124 5.31 1.08 -6.37
N GLY A 125 4.40 1.15 -5.40
CA GLY A 125 4.73 1.22 -3.98
C GLY A 125 4.75 -0.14 -3.28
N PRO A 126 5.08 -0.14 -1.97
CA PRO A 126 5.34 -1.36 -1.20
C PRO A 126 4.06 -2.11 -0.80
N ASP A 127 2.87 -1.53 -0.98
CA ASP A 127 1.59 -2.02 -0.49
C ASP A 127 1.33 -3.48 -0.90
N THR A 128 1.60 -3.82 -2.16
CA THR A 128 1.42 -5.19 -2.67
C THR A 128 2.35 -6.18 -1.95
N ASP A 129 3.59 -5.78 -1.66
CA ASP A 129 4.54 -6.63 -0.95
C ASP A 129 4.15 -6.81 0.51
N VAL A 130 3.60 -5.76 1.14
CA VAL A 130 3.06 -5.82 2.51
C VAL A 130 1.88 -6.80 2.56
N THR A 131 0.94 -6.70 1.60
CA THR A 131 -0.19 -7.62 1.51
C THR A 131 0.23 -9.05 1.25
N ASN A 132 1.17 -9.27 0.32
CA ASN A 132 1.68 -10.61 0.05
C ASN A 132 2.38 -11.20 1.28
N MET A 133 3.11 -10.40 2.06
CA MET A 133 3.72 -10.89 3.31
C MET A 133 2.67 -11.19 4.39
N SER A 134 1.60 -10.40 4.53
CA SER A 134 0.48 -10.74 5.41
C SER A 134 -0.15 -12.08 5.01
N GLN A 135 -0.43 -12.26 3.72
CA GLN A 135 -1.04 -13.47 3.19
C GLN A 135 -0.10 -14.69 3.31
N LYS A 136 1.20 -14.51 3.11
CA LYS A 136 2.22 -15.54 3.38
C LYS A 136 2.19 -15.99 4.83
N TYR A 137 2.22 -15.05 5.78
CA TYR A 137 2.16 -15.36 7.21
C TYR A 137 0.88 -16.12 7.57
N LEU A 138 -0.28 -15.68 7.05
CA LEU A 138 -1.57 -16.34 7.30
C LEU A 138 -1.63 -17.75 6.71
N HIS A 139 -1.02 -17.96 5.55
CA HIS A 139 -0.91 -19.28 4.95
C HIS A 139 -0.05 -20.21 5.82
N GLU A 140 1.17 -19.80 6.16
CA GLU A 140 2.14 -20.62 6.90
C GLU A 140 1.69 -20.92 8.34
N LYS A 141 1.23 -19.89 9.07
CA LYS A 141 0.94 -20.01 10.51
C LYS A 141 -0.52 -20.32 10.83
N LYS A 142 -1.45 -20.09 9.89
CA LYS A 142 -2.90 -20.30 10.11
C LYS A 142 -3.55 -21.21 9.07
N GLN A 143 -2.78 -21.78 8.13
CA GLN A 143 -3.27 -22.70 7.10
C GLN A 143 -4.42 -22.11 6.26
N ARG A 144 -4.45 -20.78 6.11
CA ARG A 144 -5.44 -20.10 5.27
C ARG A 144 -5.05 -20.20 3.80
N LYS A 145 -6.05 -20.26 2.92
CA LYS A 145 -5.80 -20.11 1.48
C LYS A 145 -5.31 -18.69 1.20
N HIS A 146 -4.30 -18.58 0.35
CA HIS A 146 -3.70 -17.30 -0.02
C HIS A 146 -4.69 -16.49 -0.88
N VAL A 147 -4.87 -15.21 -0.55
CA VAL A 147 -5.61 -14.26 -1.38
C VAL A 147 -4.64 -13.41 -2.19
N TYR A 148 -4.72 -13.48 -3.52
CA TYR A 148 -3.84 -12.71 -4.40
C TYR A 148 -4.38 -11.29 -4.58
N VAL A 149 -3.56 -10.28 -4.31
CA VAL A 149 -3.96 -8.88 -4.37
C VAL A 149 -3.11 -8.11 -5.36
N LYS A 150 -3.76 -7.28 -6.18
CA LYS A 150 -3.09 -6.40 -7.13
C LYS A 150 -3.55 -4.96 -6.97
N ASN A 151 -2.59 -4.08 -6.73
CA ASN A 151 -2.84 -2.66 -6.53
C ASN A 151 -2.60 -1.87 -7.82
N TYR A 152 -3.54 -1.00 -8.15
CA TYR A 152 -3.47 -0.08 -9.28
C TYR A 152 -3.67 1.34 -8.80
N CYS A 153 -3.05 2.30 -9.47
CA CYS A 153 -3.28 3.71 -9.20
C CYS A 153 -3.75 4.45 -10.45
N LEU A 154 -4.60 5.45 -10.20
CA LEU A 154 -5.22 6.23 -11.24
C LEU A 154 -4.17 7.06 -11.99
N LEU A 155 -4.17 6.99 -13.32
CA LEU A 155 -3.43 7.92 -14.16
C LEU A 155 -4.35 9.09 -14.54
N PRO A 156 -4.20 10.29 -13.97
CA PRO A 156 -5.19 11.34 -14.16
C PRO A 156 -5.19 11.91 -15.59
N LYS A 157 -3.99 12.02 -16.23
CA LYS A 157 -3.80 12.71 -17.54
C LYS A 157 -2.52 12.26 -18.25
N LEU A 158 -2.43 12.53 -19.56
CA LEU A 158 -1.29 12.24 -20.45
C LEU A 158 0.06 12.78 -19.92
N PHE A 159 0.07 13.90 -19.20
CA PHE A 159 1.27 14.48 -18.60
C PHE A 159 1.99 13.53 -17.62
N HIS A 160 1.28 12.59 -16.98
CA HIS A 160 1.89 11.66 -16.03
C HIS A 160 2.76 10.59 -16.71
N PHE A 161 2.67 10.41 -18.04
CA PHE A 161 3.65 9.62 -18.79
C PHE A 161 5.05 10.22 -18.72
N LEU A 162 5.17 11.56 -18.73
CA LEU A 162 6.45 12.25 -18.56
C LEU A 162 7.03 12.01 -17.18
N VAL A 163 6.18 11.95 -16.15
CA VAL A 163 6.60 11.64 -14.77
C VAL A 163 7.16 10.23 -14.67
N ILE A 164 6.50 9.23 -15.28
CA ILE A 164 7.00 7.84 -15.31
C ILE A 164 8.36 7.76 -16.01
N MET A 165 8.52 8.42 -17.17
CA MET A 165 9.80 8.48 -17.88
C MET A 165 10.90 9.15 -17.04
N GLY A 166 10.56 10.27 -16.38
CA GLY A 166 11.46 10.96 -15.46
C GLY A 166 11.89 10.09 -14.29
N MET A 167 10.99 9.27 -13.74
CA MET A 167 11.31 8.31 -12.67
C MET A 167 12.30 7.23 -13.12
N TYR A 168 12.19 6.71 -14.33
CA TYR A 168 13.18 5.78 -14.88
C TYR A 168 14.54 6.46 -15.07
N LEU A 169 14.56 7.69 -15.58
CA LEU A 169 15.79 8.46 -15.69
C LEU A 169 16.44 8.68 -14.31
N TYR A 170 15.65 9.07 -13.31
CA TYR A 170 16.15 9.27 -11.95
C TYR A 170 16.64 7.97 -11.33
N TYR A 171 16.02 6.82 -11.61
CA TYR A 171 16.53 5.52 -11.18
C TYR A 171 17.97 5.30 -11.65
N TYR A 172 18.26 5.43 -12.95
CA TYR A 172 19.61 5.23 -13.48
C TYR A 172 20.60 6.26 -12.95
N LEU A 173 20.22 7.54 -12.95
CA LEU A 173 21.10 8.63 -12.51
C LEU A 173 21.34 8.62 -10.99
N SER A 174 20.41 8.07 -10.20
CA SER A 174 20.58 7.93 -8.75
C SER A 174 21.73 7.01 -8.36
N ARG A 175 22.36 6.29 -9.29
CA ARG A 175 23.61 5.56 -9.05
C ARG A 175 24.80 6.49 -8.80
N PHE A 176 24.77 7.70 -9.35
CA PHE A 176 25.82 8.69 -9.16
C PHE A 176 25.60 9.51 -7.88
N LYS A 177 26.61 9.57 -7.00
CA LYS A 177 26.53 10.30 -5.72
C LYS A 177 26.23 11.79 -5.92
N CYS A 178 26.84 12.42 -6.93
CA CYS A 178 26.61 13.82 -7.25
C CYS A 178 25.14 14.09 -7.60
N PHE A 179 24.52 13.23 -8.40
CA PHE A 179 23.12 13.37 -8.79
C PHE A 179 22.17 13.13 -7.62
N ARG A 180 22.42 12.12 -6.77
CA ARG A 180 21.66 11.93 -5.52
C ARG A 180 21.67 13.19 -4.65
N ASN A 181 22.84 13.80 -4.49
CA ASN A 181 22.97 15.05 -3.75
C ASN A 181 22.16 16.18 -4.37
N GLN A 182 22.04 16.24 -5.71
CA GLN A 182 21.19 17.22 -6.39
C GLN A 182 19.70 16.95 -6.14
N LEU A 183 19.25 15.69 -6.21
CA LEU A 183 17.88 15.32 -5.87
C LEU A 183 17.54 15.74 -4.43
N TRP A 184 18.45 15.51 -3.47
CA TRP A 184 18.24 15.88 -2.07
C TRP A 184 18.24 17.40 -1.84
N LYS A 185 19.12 18.15 -2.51
CA LYS A 185 19.22 19.62 -2.34
C LYS A 185 18.08 20.39 -3.01
N HIS A 186 17.57 19.88 -4.13
CA HIS A 186 16.63 20.60 -4.98
C HIS A 186 15.34 19.80 -5.25
N PRO A 187 14.63 19.30 -4.22
CA PRO A 187 13.44 18.47 -4.41
C PRO A 187 12.35 19.19 -5.21
N LYS A 188 12.18 20.50 -5.01
CA LYS A 188 11.17 21.30 -5.71
C LYS A 188 11.42 21.34 -7.23
N PHE A 189 12.68 21.43 -7.64
CA PHE A 189 13.05 21.45 -9.04
C PHE A 189 12.85 20.08 -9.70
N TYR A 190 13.43 19.04 -9.12
CA TYR A 190 13.36 17.67 -9.67
C TYR A 190 11.99 17.01 -9.54
N SER A 191 11.09 17.57 -8.76
CA SER A 191 9.71 17.08 -8.66
C SER A 191 8.68 18.01 -9.30
N LEU A 192 9.11 19.02 -10.06
CA LEU A 192 8.20 20.00 -10.67
C LEU A 192 7.24 20.66 -9.65
N GLY A 193 7.72 20.84 -8.40
CA GLY A 193 6.98 21.48 -7.32
C GLY A 193 6.13 20.57 -6.43
N PHE A 194 6.01 19.27 -6.73
CA PHE A 194 5.21 18.34 -5.94
C PHE A 194 5.79 18.06 -4.54
N PHE A 195 7.12 18.15 -4.41
CA PHE A 195 7.85 17.93 -3.17
C PHE A 195 8.62 19.17 -2.73
N SER A 196 8.65 19.45 -1.43
CA SER A 196 9.47 20.53 -0.87
C SER A 196 9.85 20.28 0.59
N HIS A 197 10.90 20.96 1.06
CA HIS A 197 11.29 20.96 2.48
C HIS A 197 10.26 21.61 3.40
N LYS A 198 9.40 22.50 2.88
CA LYS A 198 8.30 23.09 3.67
C LYS A 198 7.13 22.12 3.81
N GLY A 199 6.96 21.21 2.84
CA GLY A 199 5.77 20.38 2.74
C GLY A 199 4.55 21.15 2.21
N PRO A 200 3.41 20.46 2.06
CA PRO A 200 2.16 21.03 1.57
C PRO A 200 1.55 22.01 2.57
N SER A 201 0.88 23.05 2.07
CA SER A 201 -0.01 23.87 2.89
C SER A 201 -1.18 23.05 3.45
N GLU A 202 -1.71 23.45 4.60
CA GLU A 202 -2.87 22.78 5.22
C GLU A 202 -4.07 22.71 4.28
N LYS A 203 -4.30 23.77 3.49
CA LYS A 203 -5.35 23.79 2.45
C LYS A 203 -5.13 22.71 1.38
N ASN A 204 -3.89 22.45 0.97
CA ASN A 204 -3.59 21.39 0.00
C ASN A 204 -3.79 20.01 0.62
N ARG A 205 -3.36 19.84 1.88
CA ARG A 205 -3.54 18.59 2.63
C ARG A 205 -5.02 18.23 2.79
N LYS A 206 -5.81 19.12 3.40
CA LYS A 206 -7.25 18.94 3.61
C LYS A 206 -8.06 18.85 2.31
N GLY A 207 -7.58 19.47 1.24
CA GLY A 207 -8.20 19.37 -0.08
C GLY A 207 -7.86 18.09 -0.84
N THR A 208 -6.93 17.27 -0.36
CA THR A 208 -6.55 16.00 -0.99
C THR A 208 -7.33 14.85 -0.38
N HIS A 209 -8.11 14.17 -1.20
CA HIS A 209 -8.92 13.02 -0.81
C HIS A 209 -8.35 11.75 -1.41
N TYR A 210 -8.57 10.62 -0.76
CA TYR A 210 -8.17 9.33 -1.29
C TYR A 210 -9.30 8.32 -1.22
N SER A 211 -9.24 7.33 -2.09
CA SER A 211 -10.03 6.12 -1.95
C SER A 211 -9.29 4.88 -2.48
N PHE A 212 -9.54 3.76 -1.83
CA PHE A 212 -9.11 2.43 -2.23
C PHE A 212 -10.39 1.63 -2.47
N THR A 213 -10.64 1.27 -3.73
CA THR A 213 -11.77 0.41 -4.09
C THR A 213 -11.23 -1.00 -4.32
N LEU A 214 -11.57 -1.92 -3.42
CA LEU A 214 -11.15 -3.32 -3.48
C LEU A 214 -12.29 -4.16 -4.02
N THR A 215 -12.10 -4.79 -5.18
CA THR A 215 -13.06 -5.74 -5.76
C THR A 215 -12.50 -7.14 -5.62
N GLY A 216 -13.13 -7.93 -4.75
CA GLY A 216 -12.80 -9.34 -4.51
C GLY A 216 -13.62 -10.28 -5.38
N LYS A 217 -12.97 -11.34 -5.87
CA LYS A 217 -13.60 -12.47 -6.56
C LYS A 217 -13.24 -13.79 -5.89
N GLY A 218 -14.19 -14.71 -5.88
CA GLY A 218 -14.05 -16.00 -5.21
C GLY A 218 -15.31 -16.84 -5.33
N TRP A 219 -15.56 -17.65 -4.31
CA TRP A 219 -16.65 -18.62 -4.28
C TRP A 219 -17.55 -18.47 -3.06
N ASP A 220 -18.81 -18.85 -3.19
CA ASP A 220 -19.66 -19.12 -2.04
C ASP A 220 -19.19 -20.35 -1.25
N HIS A 221 -19.61 -20.47 0.01
CA HIS A 221 -19.21 -21.56 0.92
C HIS A 221 -19.49 -22.98 0.37
N ASN A 222 -20.42 -23.10 -0.58
CA ASN A 222 -20.89 -24.38 -1.10
C ASN A 222 -20.23 -24.80 -2.42
N THR A 223 -19.31 -24.01 -2.97
CA THR A 223 -18.67 -24.31 -4.26
C THR A 223 -17.28 -24.92 -4.05
N GLN A 224 -16.97 -26.00 -4.78
CA GLN A 224 -15.61 -26.55 -4.84
C GLN A 224 -14.64 -25.49 -5.36
N SER A 225 -13.45 -25.38 -4.75
CA SER A 225 -12.49 -24.31 -5.05
C SER A 225 -11.88 -24.34 -6.44
N ASP A 226 -12.14 -25.39 -7.22
CA ASP A 226 -11.59 -25.58 -8.56
C ASP A 226 -12.55 -25.10 -9.67
N ALA A 227 -13.77 -24.73 -9.30
CA ALA A 227 -14.73 -24.11 -10.21
C ALA A 227 -14.33 -22.67 -10.56
N THR A 228 -14.93 -22.10 -11.61
CA THR A 228 -14.77 -20.66 -11.88
C THR A 228 -15.34 -19.81 -10.73
N PRO A 229 -14.65 -18.73 -10.30
CA PRO A 229 -15.19 -17.84 -9.27
C PRO A 229 -16.59 -17.32 -9.63
N ASN A 230 -17.57 -17.55 -8.76
CA ASN A 230 -18.98 -17.20 -8.97
C ASN A 230 -19.47 -16.04 -8.08
N LYS A 231 -18.63 -15.58 -7.15
CA LYS A 231 -18.95 -14.49 -6.22
C LYS A 231 -18.02 -13.29 -6.42
N SER A 232 -18.59 -12.10 -6.33
CA SER A 232 -17.85 -10.83 -6.32
C SER A 232 -18.41 -9.91 -5.24
N LEU A 233 -17.53 -9.18 -4.55
CA LEU A 233 -17.89 -8.13 -3.60
C LEU A 233 -16.92 -6.97 -3.76
N SER A 234 -17.42 -5.73 -3.69
CA SER A 234 -16.56 -4.56 -3.66
C SER A 234 -16.70 -3.82 -2.34
N VAL A 235 -15.59 -3.35 -1.81
CA VAL A 235 -15.56 -2.46 -0.66
C VAL A 235 -14.73 -1.22 -0.97
N LYS A 236 -14.98 -0.15 -0.25
CA LYS A 236 -14.27 1.11 -0.37
C LYS A 236 -13.71 1.54 0.98
N VAL A 237 -12.44 1.92 0.98
CA VAL A 237 -11.81 2.64 2.09
C VAL A 237 -11.51 4.06 1.62
N SER A 238 -11.93 5.08 2.37
CA SER A 238 -11.73 6.47 1.97
C SER A 238 -11.43 7.39 3.13
N GLY A 239 -10.85 8.55 2.81
CA GLY A 239 -10.49 9.57 3.79
C GLY A 239 -9.85 10.78 3.12
N ILE A 240 -9.27 11.64 3.94
CA ILE A 240 -8.61 12.88 3.52
C ILE A 240 -7.17 12.94 4.04
N ASP A 241 -6.37 13.86 3.49
CA ASP A 241 -5.00 14.11 3.92
C ASP A 241 -4.19 12.80 4.14
N PRO A 242 -3.91 12.06 3.04
CA PRO A 242 -3.33 10.72 3.11
C PRO A 242 -1.96 10.72 3.80
N GLY A 243 -1.11 11.70 3.48
CA GLY A 243 0.29 11.72 3.90
C GLY A 243 0.52 12.13 5.36
N TYR A 244 -0.42 12.82 6.00
CA TYR A 244 -0.18 13.44 7.31
C TYR A 244 -1.25 13.04 8.31
N GLU A 245 -2.47 13.55 8.20
CA GLU A 245 -3.56 13.25 9.14
C GLU A 245 -3.87 11.76 9.16
N THR A 246 -4.14 11.16 8.01
CA THR A 246 -4.45 9.73 7.92
C THR A 246 -3.27 8.86 8.35
N THR A 247 -2.03 9.25 8.01
CA THR A 247 -0.85 8.49 8.44
C THR A 247 -0.66 8.54 9.96
N ALA A 248 -0.81 9.71 10.58
CA ALA A 248 -0.71 9.88 12.02
C ALA A 248 -1.84 9.12 12.76
N LEU A 249 -3.07 9.22 12.25
CA LEU A 249 -4.22 8.47 12.75
C LEU A 249 -3.97 6.97 12.68
N ALA A 250 -3.58 6.45 11.52
CA ALA A 250 -3.34 5.03 11.32
C ALA A 250 -2.25 4.49 12.27
N LEU A 251 -1.17 5.25 12.44
CA LEU A 251 -0.09 4.90 13.36
C LEU A 251 -0.56 4.90 14.82
N GLY A 252 -1.31 5.93 15.23
CA GLY A 252 -1.86 6.04 16.59
C GLY A 252 -2.86 4.92 16.90
N VAL A 253 -3.78 4.64 15.98
CA VAL A 253 -4.76 3.56 16.13
C VAL A 253 -4.07 2.19 16.14
N ALA A 254 -3.06 1.96 15.30
CA ALA A 254 -2.28 0.73 15.31
C ALA A 254 -1.57 0.53 16.67
N ALA A 255 -0.94 1.59 17.21
CA ALA A 255 -0.29 1.54 18.52
C ALA A 255 -1.28 1.26 19.66
N ILE A 256 -2.43 1.93 19.67
CA ILE A 256 -3.49 1.70 20.66
C ILE A 256 -4.03 0.27 20.56
N THR A 257 -4.23 -0.24 19.35
CA THR A 257 -4.72 -1.60 19.11
C THR A 257 -3.71 -2.62 19.62
N LEU A 258 -2.43 -2.42 19.33
CA LEU A 258 -1.35 -3.26 19.83
C LEU A 258 -1.33 -3.26 21.36
N LEU A 259 -1.40 -2.10 22.01
CA LEU A 259 -1.39 -1.99 23.46
C LEU A 259 -2.60 -2.65 24.13
N LYS A 260 -3.81 -2.46 23.56
CA LYS A 260 -5.07 -2.91 24.19
C LYS A 260 -5.45 -4.35 23.85
N GLU A 261 -4.99 -4.87 22.71
CA GLU A 261 -5.47 -6.14 22.16
C GLU A 261 -4.32 -7.12 21.85
N TYR A 262 -3.11 -6.89 22.40
CA TYR A 262 -1.95 -7.78 22.26
C TYR A 262 -2.27 -9.29 22.46
N PRO A 263 -3.13 -9.71 23.41
CA PRO A 263 -3.49 -11.13 23.55
C PRO A 263 -4.09 -11.77 22.30
N LYS A 264 -4.72 -10.99 21.41
CA LYS A 264 -5.32 -11.44 20.15
C LYS A 264 -4.34 -11.44 18.96
N MET A 265 -3.10 -11.01 19.19
CA MET A 265 -2.09 -10.81 18.15
C MET A 265 -1.01 -11.91 18.19
N PRO A 266 -0.18 -12.03 17.13
CA PRO A 266 1.01 -12.88 17.15
C PRO A 266 1.95 -12.55 18.32
N LYS A 267 2.56 -13.57 18.92
CA LYS A 267 3.43 -13.38 20.09
C LYS A 267 4.82 -12.82 19.76
N GLY A 268 5.33 -13.10 18.57
CA GLY A 268 6.64 -12.60 18.14
C GLY A 268 6.79 -12.58 16.62
N GLY A 269 7.89 -11.98 16.17
CA GLY A 269 8.25 -11.89 14.77
C GLY A 269 7.94 -10.52 14.14
N VAL A 270 8.30 -10.38 12.87
CA VAL A 270 7.98 -9.20 12.06
C VAL A 270 6.74 -9.50 11.23
N VAL A 271 5.58 -9.05 11.69
CA VAL A 271 4.27 -9.39 11.10
C VAL A 271 3.61 -8.15 10.51
N MET A 272 3.17 -8.24 9.26
CA MET A 272 2.53 -7.12 8.56
C MET A 272 1.14 -6.81 9.12
N PRO A 273 0.62 -5.57 8.96
CA PRO A 273 -0.60 -5.13 9.60
C PRO A 273 -1.83 -6.01 9.36
N GLY A 274 -2.05 -6.47 8.12
CA GLY A 274 -3.22 -7.28 7.76
C GLY A 274 -3.24 -8.66 8.41
N ALA A 275 -2.07 -9.21 8.75
CA ALA A 275 -1.96 -10.43 9.54
C ALA A 275 -1.94 -10.15 11.06
N ALA A 276 -1.22 -9.12 11.49
CA ALA A 276 -1.03 -8.80 12.91
C ALA A 276 -2.33 -8.35 13.59
N PHE A 277 -3.13 -7.52 12.91
CA PHE A 277 -4.34 -6.94 13.47
C PHE A 277 -5.62 -7.72 13.13
N ARG A 278 -5.50 -8.89 12.48
CA ARG A 278 -6.62 -9.60 11.87
C ARG A 278 -7.78 -9.89 12.83
N GLU A 279 -7.44 -10.30 14.05
CA GLU A 279 -8.41 -10.70 15.09
C GLU A 279 -8.72 -9.54 16.07
N THR A 280 -8.41 -8.30 15.69
CA THR A 280 -8.56 -7.12 16.54
C THR A 280 -9.67 -6.19 16.04
N ASN A 281 -10.05 -5.21 16.86
CA ASN A 281 -11.05 -4.20 16.47
C ASN A 281 -10.45 -3.01 15.69
N ILE A 282 -9.34 -3.21 14.97
CA ILE A 282 -8.67 -2.10 14.25
C ILE A 282 -9.59 -1.45 13.20
N ILE A 283 -10.41 -2.24 12.49
CA ILE A 283 -11.35 -1.75 11.48
C ILE A 283 -12.29 -0.72 12.13
N ASP A 284 -12.93 -1.08 13.24
CA ASP A 284 -13.89 -0.22 13.93
C ASP A 284 -13.21 1.05 14.48
N ARG A 285 -12.00 0.91 15.03
CA ARG A 285 -11.22 2.05 15.52
C ARG A 285 -10.89 3.02 14.39
N LEU A 286 -10.44 2.53 13.25
CA LEU A 286 -10.10 3.37 12.09
C LEU A 286 -11.37 4.04 11.51
N ASN A 287 -12.47 3.30 11.42
CA ASN A 287 -13.76 3.79 10.96
C ASN A 287 -14.30 4.93 11.85
N ASN A 288 -14.19 4.78 13.16
CA ASN A 288 -14.65 5.78 14.12
C ASN A 288 -13.74 7.01 14.23
N ASN A 289 -12.56 7.01 13.60
CA ASN A 289 -11.59 8.11 13.73
C ASN A 289 -11.29 8.85 12.42
N GLY A 290 -11.95 8.51 11.31
CA GLY A 290 -11.87 9.32 10.07
C GLY A 290 -11.52 8.55 8.79
N MET A 291 -11.25 7.24 8.86
CA MET A 291 -11.11 6.41 7.66
C MET A 291 -12.38 5.59 7.42
N LYS A 292 -13.18 5.95 6.43
CA LYS A 292 -14.48 5.34 6.19
C LYS A 292 -14.35 4.01 5.46
N PHE A 293 -15.00 2.95 5.97
CA PHE A 293 -15.11 1.64 5.33
C PHE A 293 -16.56 1.40 4.87
N GLU A 294 -16.75 1.01 3.62
CA GLU A 294 -18.07 0.86 3.00
C GLU A 294 -18.13 -0.39 2.12
N ILE A 295 -19.28 -1.06 2.09
CA ILE A 295 -19.60 -2.06 1.07
C ILE A 295 -20.23 -1.31 -0.12
N LEU A 296 -19.83 -1.67 -1.35
CA LEU A 296 -20.35 -1.08 -2.60
C LEU A 296 -21.36 -2.00 -3.28
#